data_AF-A0A7C4TY21-F1
#
_entry.id   AF-A0A7C4TY21-F1
#
_cell.length_a   1.000
_cell.length_b   1.000
_cell.length_c   1.000
_cell.angle_alpha   90.00
_cell.angle_beta   90.00
_cell.angle_gamma   90.00
#
_symmetry.space_group_name_H-M   'P 1'
#
loop_
_entity.id
_entity.type
_entity.pdbx_description
1 polymer ?
#
loop_
_entity_poly.entity_id
_entity_poly.type
_entity_poly.pdbx_seq_one_letter_code
_entity_poly.pdbx_strand_id
1 'polypeptide(L)'
;MAKKINIIKIAMFSILIYFLVETSIGSFYLVNTYISYKEKQKELSELKAENDKLKDLVNEANTDDFIEKYVRENLGLARPNETVIYFKPNNENTQSSQNHDNFIKSLLKLFKK
;
A
#
# COMPACT_ATOMS: atom_id res chain seq x y z
N MET A 1 -71.72 -19.73 4.82
CA MET A 1 -71.57 -18.77 5.94
C MET A 1 -70.43 -17.82 5.62
N ALA A 2 -70.72 -16.59 5.19
CA ALA A 2 -69.68 -15.64 4.79
C ALA A 2 -68.94 -15.13 6.04
N LYS A 3 -67.62 -15.36 6.10
CA LYS A 3 -66.76 -14.92 7.21
C LYS A 3 -66.73 -13.38 7.23
N LYS A 4 -67.17 -12.75 8.32
CA LYS A 4 -67.04 -11.29 8.49
C LYS A 4 -65.57 -10.98 8.73
N ILE A 5 -64.93 -10.36 7.73
CA ILE A 5 -63.54 -9.93 7.81
C ILE A 5 -63.48 -8.61 8.58
N ASN A 6 -62.61 -8.54 9.59
CA ASN A 6 -62.39 -7.33 10.38
C ASN A 6 -61.46 -6.37 9.64
N ILE A 7 -62.03 -5.53 8.77
CA ILE A 7 -61.32 -4.59 7.88
C ILE A 7 -60.40 -3.66 8.66
N ILE A 8 -60.78 -3.21 9.85
CA ILE A 8 -59.96 -2.35 10.72
C ILE A 8 -58.63 -3.03 11.08
N LYS A 9 -58.64 -4.33 11.39
CA LYS A 9 -57.42 -5.07 11.73
C LYS A 9 -56.49 -5.22 10.52
N ILE A 10 -57.07 -5.37 9.32
CA ILE A 10 -56.30 -5.45 8.08
C ILE A 10 -55.65 -4.10 7.76
N ALA A 11 -56.39 -3.00 7.89
CA ALA A 11 -55.86 -1.65 7.68
C ALA A 11 -54.75 -1.31 8.68
N MET A 12 -54.90 -1.72 9.95
CA MET A 12 -53.84 -1.54 10.95
C MET A 12 -52.59 -2.34 10.58
N PHE A 13 -52.77 -3.58 10.11
CA PHE A 13 -51.66 -4.45 9.70
C PHE A 13 -50.95 -3.93 8.45
N SER A 14 -51.69 -3.38 7.47
CA SER A 14 -51.10 -2.79 6.27
C SER A 14 -50.25 -1.56 6.59
N ILE A 15 -50.71 -0.71 7.52
CA ILE A 15 -49.95 0.46 7.99
C ILE A 15 -48.66 0.01 8.68
N LEU A 16 -48.72 -1.02 9.53
CA LEU A 16 -47.55 -1.57 10.21
C LEU A 16 -46.51 -2.08 9.20
N ILE A 17 -46.96 -2.83 8.19
CA ILE A 17 -46.08 -3.34 7.12
C ILE A 17 -45.44 -2.18 6.35
N TYR A 18 -46.22 -1.15 6.01
CA TYR A 18 -45.71 0.02 5.29
C TYR A 18 -44.53 0.68 6.04
N PHE A 19 -44.69 0.94 7.34
CA PHE A 19 -43.62 1.50 8.17
C PHE A 19 -42.41 0.58 8.30
N LEU A 20 -42.61 -0.74 8.42
CA LEU A 20 -41.52 -1.71 8.46
C LEU A 20 -40.68 -1.69 7.17
N VAL A 21 -41.33 -1.60 6.01
CA VAL A 21 -40.62 -1.54 4.73
C VAL A 21 -39.82 -0.24 4.59
N GLU A 22 -40.44 0.91 4.86
CA GLU A 22 -39.77 2.22 4.79
C GLU A 22 -38.54 2.29 5.70
N THR A 23 -38.69 1.87 6.96
CA THR A 23 -37.59 1.88 7.93
C THR A 23 -36.47 0.91 7.57
N SER A 24 -36.79 -0.24 6.99
CA SER A 24 -35.79 -1.22 6.52
C SER A 24 -34.97 -0.66 5.36
N ILE A 25 -35.62 -0.03 4.38
CA ILE A 25 -34.94 0.58 3.22
C ILE A 25 -34.04 1.72 3.68
N GLY A 26 -34.56 2.65 4.49
CA GLY A 26 -33.78 3.78 5.01
C GLY A 26 -32.56 3.33 5.81
N SER A 27 -32.72 2.30 6.66
CA SER A 27 -31.62 1.74 7.43
C SER A 27 -30.54 1.12 6.54
N PHE A 28 -30.93 0.40 5.49
CA PHE A 28 -29.99 -0.21 4.56
C PHE A 28 -29.18 0.84 3.79
N TYR A 29 -29.85 1.90 3.32
CA TYR A 29 -29.18 3.03 2.66
C TYR A 29 -28.18 3.72 3.59
N LEU A 30 -28.58 4.03 4.82
CA LEU A 30 -27.70 4.69 5.80
C LEU A 30 -26.45 3.86 6.10
N VAL A 31 -26.59 2.55 6.32
CA VAL A 31 -25.46 1.66 6.60
C VAL A 31 -24.53 1.61 5.40
N ASN A 32 -25.06 1.42 4.19
CA ASN A 32 -24.23 1.32 2.99
C ASN A 32 -23.48 2.64 2.72
N THR A 33 -24.16 3.78 2.83
CA THR A 33 -23.54 5.10 2.69
C THR A 33 -22.48 5.35 3.77
N TYR A 34 -22.72 4.93 5.02
CA TYR A 34 -21.75 5.07 6.09
C TYR A 34 -20.48 4.24 5.85
N ILE A 35 -20.63 3.00 5.36
CA ILE A 35 -19.48 2.15 5.00
C ILE A 35 -18.67 2.82 3.88
N SER A 36 -19.32 3.22 2.78
CA SER A 36 -18.63 3.91 1.67
C SER A 36 -17.98 5.22 2.09
N TYR A 37 -18.62 5.98 2.99
CA TYR A 37 -18.04 7.19 3.56
C TYR A 37 -16.78 6.88 4.36
N LYS A 38 -16.82 5.85 5.21
CA LYS A 38 -15.69 5.45 6.05
C LYS A 38 -14.51 4.94 5.21
N GLU A 39 -14.79 4.19 4.15
CA GLU A 39 -13.76 3.75 3.19
C GLU A 39 -13.08 4.93 2.50
N LYS A 40 -13.87 5.88 1.97
CA LYS A 40 -13.34 7.09 1.35
C LYS A 40 -12.56 7.96 2.33
N GLN A 41 -13.02 8.05 3.58
CA GLN A 41 -12.32 8.79 4.62
C GLN A 41 -10.97 8.14 4.96
N LYS A 42 -10.92 6.80 4.98
CA LYS A 42 -9.67 6.05 5.16
C LYS A 42 -8.72 6.30 3.99
N GLU A 43 -9.18 6.14 2.76
CA GLU A 43 -8.40 6.41 1.54
C GLU A 43 -7.82 7.84 1.54
N LEU A 44 -8.64 8.83 1.91
CA LEU A 44 -8.20 10.22 2.00
C LEU A 44 -7.13 10.42 3.09
N SER A 45 -7.25 9.73 4.22
CA SER A 45 -6.24 9.78 5.29
C SER A 45 -4.91 9.15 4.87
N GLU A 46 -4.96 8.02 4.16
CA GLU A 46 -3.77 7.34 3.64
C GLU A 46 -3.08 8.20 2.59
N LEU A 47 -3.84 8.75 1.64
CA LEU A 47 -3.30 9.61 0.60
C LEU A 47 -2.68 10.89 1.16
N LYS A 48 -3.28 11.46 2.22
CA LYS A 48 -2.72 12.62 2.89
C LYS A 48 -1.41 12.30 3.60
N ALA A 49 -1.35 11.17 4.31
CA ALA A 49 -0.12 10.73 4.97
C ALA A 49 0.99 10.43 3.95
N GLU A 50 0.65 9.84 2.81
CA GLU A 50 1.59 9.63 1.70
C GLU A 50 2.06 10.97 1.12
N ASN A 51 1.15 11.92 0.86
CA ASN A 51 1.51 13.23 0.35
C ASN A 51 2.46 13.99 1.29
N ASP A 52 2.19 13.95 2.59
CA ASP A 52 3.04 14.60 3.61
C ASP A 52 4.41 13.93 3.65
N LYS A 53 4.48 12.59 3.62
CA LYS A 53 5.75 11.86 3.53
C LYS A 53 6.53 12.22 2.26
N LEU A 54 5.88 12.31 1.11
CA LEU A 54 6.55 12.71 -0.14
C LEU A 54 7.07 14.14 -0.06
N LYS A 55 6.33 15.06 0.54
CA LYS A 55 6.81 16.43 0.76
C LYS A 55 8.06 16.44 1.64
N ASP A 56 8.07 15.67 2.71
CA ASP A 56 9.23 15.58 3.60
C ASP A 56 10.45 15.01 2.85
N LEU A 57 10.26 13.97 2.04
CA LEU A 57 11.33 13.42 1.20
C LEU A 57 11.83 14.41 0.14
N VAL A 58 10.94 15.17 -0.48
CA VAL A 58 11.33 16.23 -1.43
C VAL A 58 12.11 17.32 -0.71
N ASN A 59 11.67 17.73 0.47
CA ASN A 59 12.38 18.73 1.27
C ASN A 59 13.76 18.21 1.67
N GLU A 60 13.87 16.96 2.14
CA GLU A 60 15.13 16.30 2.46
C GLU A 60 16.04 16.20 1.24
N ALA A 61 15.51 15.78 0.08
CA ALA A 61 16.27 15.65 -1.15
C ALA A 61 16.87 16.98 -1.65
N ASN A 62 16.23 18.10 -1.30
CA ASN A 62 16.71 19.45 -1.61
C ASN A 62 17.71 20.00 -0.57
N THR A 63 18.01 19.26 0.50
CA THR A 63 19.03 19.69 1.46
C THR A 63 20.43 19.43 0.93
N ASP A 64 21.36 20.34 1.26
CA ASP A 64 22.78 20.21 0.88
C ASP A 64 23.39 18.91 1.41
N ASP A 65 22.96 18.46 2.61
CA ASP A 65 23.43 17.22 3.23
C ASP A 65 23.02 15.97 2.42
N PHE A 66 21.78 15.93 1.92
CA PHE A 66 21.33 14.83 1.06
C PHE A 66 22.06 14.83 -0.28
N ILE A 67 22.21 16.02 -0.88
CA ILE A 67 22.94 16.17 -2.16
C ILE A 67 24.39 15.71 -1.98
N GLU A 68 25.07 16.14 -0.92
CA GLU A 68 26.44 15.72 -0.63
C GLU A 68 26.55 14.20 -0.41
N LYS A 69 25.62 13.61 0.36
CA LYS A 69 25.58 12.18 0.57
C LYS A 69 25.37 11.42 -0.74
N TYR A 70 24.40 11.84 -1.55
CA TYR A 70 24.13 11.25 -2.85
C TYR A 70 25.34 11.34 -3.78
N VAL A 71 26.01 12.50 -3.82
CA VAL A 71 27.21 12.77 -4.61
C VAL A 71 28.38 11.88 -4.17
N ARG A 72 28.62 11.73 -2.86
CA ARG A 72 29.67 10.85 -2.33
C ARG A 72 29.39 9.37 -2.63
N GLU A 73 28.15 8.91 -2.42
CA GLU A 73 27.78 7.50 -2.55
C GLU A 73 27.66 7.06 -4.02
N ASN A 74 27.06 7.88 -4.87
CA ASN A 74 26.74 7.50 -6.26
C ASN A 74 27.74 8.03 -7.28
N LEU A 75 28.33 9.20 -7.03
CA LEU A 75 29.27 9.82 -7.97
C LEU A 75 30.73 9.68 -7.51
N GLY A 76 30.98 9.28 -6.25
CA GLY A 76 32.32 9.16 -5.70
C GLY A 76 33.07 10.49 -5.66
N LEU A 77 32.36 11.62 -5.73
CA LEU A 77 32.96 12.95 -5.73
C LEU A 77 33.16 13.43 -4.30
N ALA A 78 34.26 14.14 -4.09
CA ALA A 78 34.63 14.74 -2.81
C ALA A 78 34.62 16.27 -2.93
N ARG A 79 34.58 16.99 -1.80
CA ARG A 79 34.64 18.45 -1.82
C ARG A 79 35.98 18.93 -2.40
N PRO A 80 36.08 20.18 -2.92
CA PRO A 80 37.30 20.70 -3.54
C PRO A 80 38.57 20.62 -2.67
N ASN A 81 38.42 20.51 -1.35
CA ASN A 81 39.52 20.44 -0.38
C ASN A 81 39.67 19.06 0.27
N GLU A 82 39.08 18.00 -0.28
CA GLU A 82 39.17 16.62 0.20
C GLU A 82 40.07 15.78 -0.70
N THR A 83 40.78 14.79 -0.13
CA THR A 83 41.62 13.84 -0.88
C THR A 83 40.94 12.48 -0.93
N VAL A 84 40.63 11.99 -2.14
CA VAL A 84 40.06 10.66 -2.34
C VAL A 84 41.16 9.60 -2.34
N ILE A 85 41.07 8.63 -1.43
CA ILE A 85 42.03 7.52 -1.31
C ILE A 85 41.39 6.25 -1.88
N TYR A 86 42.00 5.67 -2.91
CA TYR A 86 41.58 4.38 -3.46
C TYR A 86 42.44 3.25 -2.89
N PHE A 87 41.80 2.25 -2.28
CA PHE A 87 42.48 1.04 -1.84
C PHE A 87 42.54 0.04 -3.01
N LYS A 88 43.75 -0.37 -3.40
CA LYS A 88 43.93 -1.44 -4.39
C LYS A 88 43.59 -2.78 -3.72
N PRO A 89 42.59 -3.53 -4.19
CA PRO A 89 42.32 -4.85 -3.63
C PRO A 89 43.54 -5.75 -3.86
N ASN A 90 44.05 -6.36 -2.78
CA ASN A 90 45.13 -7.32 -2.86
C ASN A 90 44.54 -8.65 -3.39
N ASN A 91 44.83 -8.97 -4.65
CA ASN A 91 44.26 -10.14 -5.34
C ASN A 91 44.95 -11.45 -4.92
N GLU A 92 44.90 -11.80 -3.63
CA GLU A 92 45.43 -13.09 -3.15
C GLU A 92 44.34 -14.11 -2.78
N ASN A 93 43.05 -13.79 -2.91
CA ASN A 93 41.96 -14.74 -2.64
C ASN A 93 40.99 -14.91 -3.81
N THR A 94 41.47 -15.46 -4.92
CA THR A 94 40.64 -15.95 -6.03
C THR A 94 40.16 -17.38 -5.72
N GLN A 95 39.21 -17.54 -4.80
CA GLN A 95 38.53 -18.83 -4.56
C GLN A 95 36.99 -18.76 -4.69
N SER A 96 36.42 -17.57 -4.84
CA SER A 96 34.95 -17.39 -4.83
C SER A 96 34.26 -17.59 -6.19
N SER A 97 34.97 -17.45 -7.32
CA SER A 97 34.35 -17.60 -8.66
C SER A 97 34.21 -19.06 -9.12
N GLN A 98 35.17 -19.94 -8.78
CA GLN A 98 35.15 -21.35 -9.21
C GLN A 98 33.93 -22.10 -8.65
N ASN A 99 33.49 -21.75 -7.44
CA ASN A 99 32.40 -22.44 -6.76
C ASN A 99 31.02 -22.09 -7.35
N HIS A 100 30.85 -20.86 -7.84
CA HIS A 100 29.60 -20.42 -8.48
C HIS A 100 29.41 -21.10 -9.84
N ASP A 101 30.48 -21.21 -10.63
CA ASP A 101 30.44 -21.86 -11.95
C ASP A 101 30.13 -23.36 -11.85
N ASN A 102 30.66 -24.03 -10.82
CA ASN A 102 30.39 -25.43 -10.56
C ASN A 102 28.95 -25.68 -10.07
N PHE A 103 28.40 -24.76 -9.27
CA PHE A 103 27.01 -24.81 -8.83
C PHE A 103 26.02 -24.65 -9.99
N ILE A 104 26.24 -23.66 -10.87
CA ILE A 104 25.40 -23.43 -12.06
C ILE A 104 25.45 -24.63 -13.01
N LYS A 105 26.62 -25.23 -13.24
CA LYS A 105 26.75 -26.44 -14.07
C LYS A 105 25.99 -27.64 -13.47
N SER A 106 26.01 -27.80 -12.15
CA SER A 106 25.27 -28.86 -11.46
C SER A 106 23.76 -28.66 -11.59
N LEU A 107 23.27 -27.42 -11.43
CA LEU A 107 21.86 -27.07 -11.60
C LEU A 107 21.37 -27.33 -13.03
N LEU A 108 22.13 -26.92 -14.05
CA LEU A 108 21.76 -27.14 -15.44
C LEU A 108 21.65 -28.63 -15.81
N LYS A 109 22.40 -29.50 -15.12
CA LYS A 109 22.33 -30.96 -15.31
C LYS A 109 21.01 -31.56 -14.84
N LEU A 110 20.31 -30.93 -13.90
CA LEU A 110 19.01 -31.41 -13.37
C LEU A 110 17.83 -31.11 -14.30
N PHE A 111 17.95 -30.08 -15.13
CA PHE A 111 16.90 -29.68 -16.08
C PHE A 111 17.08 -30.28 -17.47
N LYS A 112 18.22 -30.92 -17.75
CA LYS A 112 18.48 -31.61 -19.00
C LYS A 112 17.95 -33.04 -18.93
N LYS A 113 16.65 -33.21 -19.21
CA LYS A 113 16.03 -34.49 -19.54
C LYS A 113 16.18 -34.79 -21.02
#